data_AF-A0A4S8L894-F1
#
_entry.id   AF-A0A4S8L894-F1
#
_cell.length_a   1.000
_cell.length_b   1.000
_cell.length_c   1.000
_cell.angle_alpha   90.00
_cell.angle_beta   90.00
_cell.angle_gamma   90.00
#
_symmetry.space_group_name_H-M   'P 1'
#
loop_
_entity.id
_entity.type
_entity.pdbx_description
1 polymer ?
#
loop_
_entity_poly.entity_id
_entity_poly.type
_entity_poly.pdbx_seq_one_letter_code
_entity_poly.pdbx_strand_id
1 'polypeptide(L)'
;MSTDAHVALPPGIYSVRSSESTPRGLVNPSSDGAQFYVATVNTASLNQQFLINGIGTFTAMDTASFAFATLPSVVNALVTRANTEEGWIINVQKNPNGTFTGPIMTKDTKKNYWGLNGNNVQLQDSPYNWTFVLL
;
A
#
# COMPACT_ATOMS: atom_id res chain seq x y z
N MET A 1 -0.83 -26.68 -15.12
CA MET A 1 -0.80 -25.30 -15.65
C MET A 1 -1.28 -24.39 -14.53
N SER A 2 -0.37 -23.70 -13.84
CA SER A 2 -0.73 -22.68 -12.86
C SER A 2 -0.99 -21.40 -13.66
N THR A 3 -2.24 -20.99 -13.79
CA THR A 3 -2.54 -19.63 -14.24
C THR A 3 -2.31 -18.72 -13.06
N ASP A 4 -1.25 -17.92 -13.11
CA ASP A 4 -1.04 -16.77 -12.20
C ASP A 4 -2.15 -15.74 -12.46
N ALA A 5 -3.35 -16.06 -11.99
CA ALA A 5 -4.53 -15.23 -12.15
C ALA A 5 -4.37 -14.01 -11.24
N HIS A 6 -4.07 -12.88 -11.87
CA HIS A 6 -4.12 -11.57 -11.25
C HIS A 6 -5.57 -11.17 -11.00
N VAL A 7 -5.87 -10.74 -9.78
CA VAL A 7 -7.19 -10.30 -9.34
C VAL A 7 -7.09 -8.92 -8.68
N ALA A 8 -8.18 -8.16 -8.70
CA ALA A 8 -8.29 -7.01 -7.81
C ALA A 8 -8.18 -7.49 -6.35
N LEU A 9 -7.46 -6.74 -5.51
CA LEU A 9 -7.42 -7.05 -4.08
C LEU A 9 -8.85 -7.02 -3.52
N PRO A 10 -9.33 -8.09 -2.86
CA PRO A 10 -10.65 -8.06 -2.24
C PRO A 10 -10.78 -6.93 -1.21
N PRO A 11 -11.97 -6.36 -0.99
CA PRO A 11 -12.17 -5.44 0.12
C PRO A 11 -11.95 -6.14 1.47
N GLY A 12 -11.34 -5.45 2.42
CA GLY A 12 -11.06 -6.03 3.74
C GLY A 12 -10.15 -5.16 4.61
N ILE A 13 -9.85 -5.66 5.80
CA ILE A 13 -8.87 -5.06 6.72
C ILE A 13 -7.55 -5.80 6.56
N TYR A 14 -6.48 -5.07 6.25
CA TYR A 14 -5.19 -5.65 5.93
C TYR A 14 -4.09 -5.08 6.81
N SER A 15 -3.14 -5.95 7.18
CA SER A 15 -1.76 -5.53 7.44
C SER A 15 -1.00 -5.54 6.11
N VAL A 16 -0.32 -4.44 5.77
CA VAL A 16 0.41 -4.30 4.51
C VAL A 16 1.90 -4.23 4.78
N ARG A 17 2.68 -5.00 4.01
CA ARG A 17 4.11 -5.22 4.25
C ARG A 17 4.91 -5.08 2.96
N SER A 18 6.14 -4.60 3.08
CA SER A 18 7.12 -4.63 2.00
C SER A 18 7.42 -6.08 1.60
N SER A 19 7.62 -6.36 0.30
CA SER A 19 7.89 -7.71 -0.19
C SER A 19 9.38 -8.09 -0.18
N GLU A 20 10.18 -7.44 0.68
CA GLU A 20 11.61 -7.74 0.85
C GLU A 20 11.82 -9.07 1.60
N SER A 21 13.05 -9.60 1.56
CA SER A 21 13.41 -10.83 2.29
C SER A 21 13.18 -10.72 3.80
N THR A 22 13.31 -9.52 4.35
CA THR A 22 12.88 -9.17 5.71
C THR A 22 11.74 -8.14 5.61
N PRO A 23 10.47 -8.59 5.58
CA PRO A 23 9.33 -7.70 5.41
C PRO A 23 9.25 -6.64 6.52
N ARG A 24 8.93 -5.41 6.12
CA ARG A 24 8.65 -4.28 7.00
C ARG A 24 7.19 -3.90 6.89
N GLY A 25 6.55 -3.53 8.01
CA GLY A 25 5.14 -3.15 8.03
C GLY A 25 4.96 -1.70 7.58
N LEU A 26 3.95 -1.43 6.77
CA LEU A 26 3.55 -0.09 6.38
C LEU A 26 2.96 0.66 7.59
N VAL A 27 3.40 1.89 7.78
CA VAL A 27 3.02 2.75 8.90
C VAL A 27 2.35 4.01 8.38
N ASN A 28 1.19 4.31 8.96
CA ASN A 28 0.51 5.59 8.79
C ASN A 28 1.18 6.63 9.70
N PRO A 29 1.67 7.76 9.18
CA PRO A 29 2.31 8.78 10.00
C PRO A 29 1.27 9.57 10.83
N SER A 30 1.70 10.25 11.88
CA SER A 30 0.80 10.89 12.85
C SER A 30 0.18 12.22 12.39
N SER A 31 0.70 12.85 11.33
CA SER A 31 0.27 14.17 10.87
C SER A 31 -0.13 14.19 9.39
N ASP A 32 -1.06 15.08 9.05
CA ASP A 32 -1.47 15.32 7.66
C ASP A 32 -0.28 15.80 6.83
N GLY A 33 -0.16 15.33 5.58
CA GLY A 33 0.97 15.63 4.69
C GLY A 33 2.28 14.92 5.05
N ALA A 34 2.37 14.22 6.17
CA ALA A 34 3.55 13.40 6.47
C ALA A 34 3.56 12.14 5.60
N GLN A 35 4.77 11.66 5.29
CA GLN A 35 4.99 10.56 4.38
C GLN A 35 4.75 9.20 5.06
N PHE A 36 4.09 8.29 4.34
CA PHE A 36 4.04 6.88 4.73
C PHE A 36 5.45 6.29 4.73
N TYR A 37 5.71 5.39 5.67
CA TYR A 37 6.99 4.72 5.77
C TYR A 37 6.80 3.27 6.19
N VAL A 38 7.87 2.48 6.11
CA VAL A 38 7.90 1.11 6.60
C VAL A 38 8.82 0.98 7.80
N ALA A 39 8.43 0.15 8.76
CA ALA A 39 9.21 -0.14 9.97
C ALA A 39 9.33 -1.65 10.18
N THR A 40 10.34 -2.07 10.94
CA THR A 40 10.48 -3.48 11.36
C THR A 40 9.16 -3.98 11.93
N VAL A 41 8.71 -5.15 11.46
CA VAL A 41 7.50 -5.80 11.97
C VAL A 41 7.78 -6.27 13.41
N ASN A 42 7.41 -5.45 14.39
CA ASN A 42 7.47 -5.76 15.82
C ASN A 42 6.11 -5.48 16.47
N THR A 43 5.92 -5.83 17.74
CA THR A 43 4.61 -5.81 18.41
C THR A 43 3.92 -4.43 18.45
N ALA A 44 4.60 -3.32 18.17
CA ALA A 44 3.99 -1.99 18.09
C ALA A 44 3.60 -1.58 16.66
N SER A 45 4.33 -2.02 15.63
CA SER A 45 4.04 -1.78 14.20
C SER A 45 3.22 -2.89 13.52
N LEU A 46 3.04 -4.02 14.21
CA LEU A 46 2.18 -5.14 13.81
C LEU A 46 0.67 -4.79 13.76
N ASN A 47 0.26 -3.62 14.25
CA ASN A 47 -1.15 -3.23 14.41
C ASN A 47 -1.63 -2.09 13.49
N GLN A 48 -0.82 -1.61 12.53
CA GLN A 48 -1.39 -0.70 11.53
C GLN A 48 -2.30 -1.51 10.60
N GLN A 49 -3.59 -1.32 10.80
CA GLN A 49 -4.64 -1.96 10.03
C GLN A 49 -5.18 -0.94 9.03
N PHE A 50 -5.31 -1.39 7.78
CA PHE A 50 -5.84 -0.57 6.72
C PHE A 50 -7.12 -1.21 6.20
N LEU A 51 -8.23 -0.48 6.29
CA LEU A 51 -9.42 -0.82 5.52
C LEU A 51 -9.12 -0.46 4.06
N ILE A 52 -9.12 -1.47 3.20
CA ILE A 52 -9.00 -1.32 1.76
C ILE A 52 -10.35 -1.69 1.15
N ASN A 53 -11.00 -0.75 0.47
CA ASN A 53 -12.31 -0.97 -0.13
C ASN A 53 -12.21 -1.40 -1.62
N GLY A 54 -13.36 -1.61 -2.28
CA GLY A 54 -13.41 -2.10 -3.67
C GLY A 54 -12.90 -1.13 -4.73
N ILE A 55 -12.65 0.14 -4.38
CA ILE A 55 -12.01 1.13 -5.28
C ILE A 55 -10.54 1.40 -4.90
N GLY A 56 -10.00 0.62 -3.95
CA GLY A 56 -8.62 0.69 -3.50
C GLY A 56 -8.31 1.91 -2.64
N THR A 57 -9.30 2.52 -2.01
CA THR A 57 -9.07 3.53 -0.96
C THR A 57 -8.37 2.87 0.22
N PHE A 58 -7.32 3.50 0.72
CA PHE A 58 -6.47 2.96 1.77
C PHE A 58 -6.65 3.76 3.06
N THR A 59 -7.52 3.29 3.97
CA THR A 59 -7.90 4.00 5.19
C THR A 59 -7.21 3.40 6.41
N ALA A 60 -6.41 4.19 7.13
CA ALA A 60 -5.82 3.80 8.40
C ALA A 60 -6.90 3.72 9.49
N MET A 61 -7.06 2.55 10.10
CA MET A 61 -8.15 2.27 11.05
C MET A 61 -8.03 3.04 12.37
N ASP A 62 -6.82 3.45 12.74
CA ASP A 62 -6.53 4.16 14.00
C ASP A 62 -6.93 5.65 13.97
N THR A 63 -6.96 6.23 12.78
CA THR A 63 -7.06 7.69 12.59
C THR A 63 -8.08 8.09 11.53
N ALA A 64 -8.66 7.12 10.81
CA ALA A 64 -9.55 7.32 9.67
C ALA A 64 -8.96 8.18 8.54
N SER A 65 -7.63 8.26 8.45
CA SER A 65 -6.93 9.00 7.39
C SER A 65 -6.62 8.12 6.19
N PHE A 66 -6.36 8.75 5.05
CA PHE A 66 -6.14 8.09 3.77
C PHE A 66 -4.70 8.18 3.32
N ALA A 67 -4.27 7.22 2.50
CA ALA A 67 -3.04 7.36 1.72
C ALA A 67 -3.30 8.17 0.45
N PHE A 68 -2.42 9.13 0.17
CA PHE A 68 -2.57 10.12 -0.89
C PHE A 68 -1.25 10.32 -1.63
N ALA A 69 -1.33 10.65 -2.92
CA ALA A 69 -0.25 11.33 -3.64
C ALA A 69 -0.86 12.31 -4.65
N THR A 70 -0.12 13.37 -4.97
CA THR A 70 -0.59 14.37 -5.92
C THR A 70 -0.85 13.77 -7.31
N LEU A 71 -1.97 14.14 -7.91
CA LEU A 71 -2.32 13.85 -9.30
C LEU A 71 -2.25 15.13 -10.15
N PRO A 72 -1.71 15.10 -11.39
CA PRO A 72 -1.14 13.93 -12.06
C PRO A 72 0.15 13.46 -11.37
N SER A 73 0.33 12.15 -11.32
CA SER A 73 1.41 11.53 -10.58
C SER A 73 2.78 11.89 -11.14
N VAL A 74 3.79 11.94 -10.28
CA VAL A 74 5.18 12.24 -10.64
C VAL A 74 6.07 11.23 -9.94
N VAL A 75 7.08 10.71 -10.63
CA VAL A 75 8.09 9.82 -10.04
C VAL A 75 8.81 10.55 -8.90
N ASN A 76 9.09 9.84 -7.82
CA ASN A 76 9.61 10.35 -6.55
C ASN A 76 8.65 11.25 -5.75
N ALA A 77 7.40 11.46 -6.20
CA ALA A 77 6.41 12.11 -5.35
C ALA A 77 6.12 11.25 -4.11
N LEU A 78 5.92 11.90 -2.97
CA LEU A 78 5.70 11.22 -1.69
C LEU A 78 4.29 10.63 -1.66
N VAL A 79 4.14 9.47 -1.03
CA VAL A 79 2.84 8.97 -0.59
C VAL A 79 2.63 9.45 0.84
N THR A 80 1.63 10.28 1.08
CA THR A 80 1.40 10.97 2.35
C THR A 80 0.07 10.60 2.97
N ARG A 81 -0.04 10.86 4.28
CA ARG A 81 -1.33 10.89 4.97
C ARG A 81 -2.15 12.09 4.48
N ALA A 82 -3.43 11.87 4.26
CA ALA A 82 -4.41 12.91 3.95
C ALA A 82 -5.72 12.69 4.71
N ASN A 83 -6.48 13.76 4.92
CA ASN A 83 -7.90 13.68 5.31
C ASN A 83 -8.85 13.60 4.10
N THR A 84 -8.30 13.59 2.89
CA THR A 84 -9.04 13.48 1.63
C THR A 84 -8.83 12.09 1.05
N GLU A 85 -9.92 11.47 0.61
CA GLU A 85 -9.91 10.14 0.00
C GLU A 85 -9.18 10.13 -1.36
N GLU A 86 -8.32 9.12 -1.56
CA GLU A 86 -7.68 8.83 -2.84
C GLU A 86 -7.70 7.32 -3.08
N GLY A 87 -7.94 6.93 -4.33
CA GLY A 87 -8.13 5.54 -4.73
C GLY A 87 -6.93 5.00 -5.49
N TRP A 88 -6.56 3.76 -5.20
CA TRP A 88 -5.39 3.09 -5.79
C TRP A 88 -5.79 1.87 -6.60
N ILE A 89 -5.07 1.60 -7.69
CA ILE A 89 -5.22 0.34 -8.42
C ILE A 89 -4.32 -0.69 -7.75
N ILE A 90 -4.92 -1.76 -7.22
CA ILE A 90 -4.21 -2.82 -6.50
C ILE A 90 -4.50 -4.16 -7.19
N ASN A 91 -3.53 -4.63 -7.97
CA ASN A 91 -3.63 -5.87 -8.74
C ASN A 91 -2.73 -6.93 -8.12
N VAL A 92 -3.29 -8.03 -7.63
CA VAL A 92 -2.58 -8.99 -6.78
C VAL A 92 -2.71 -10.42 -7.27
N GLN A 93 -1.76 -11.25 -6.85
CA GLN A 93 -1.85 -12.70 -6.89
C GLN A 93 -2.16 -13.20 -5.49
N LYS A 94 -3.04 -14.20 -5.37
CA LYS A 94 -3.31 -14.87 -4.09
C LYS A 94 -2.28 -15.99 -3.89
N ASN A 95 -1.57 -15.92 -2.77
CA ASN A 95 -0.58 -16.93 -2.41
C ASN A 95 -1.24 -18.15 -1.75
N PRO A 96 -0.60 -19.34 -1.78
CA PRO A 96 -1.12 -20.55 -1.12
C PRO A 96 -1.35 -20.41 0.39
N ASN A 97 -0.60 -19.54 1.06
CA ASN A 97 -0.74 -19.24 2.49
C ASN A 97 -1.89 -18.26 2.79
N GLY A 98 -2.66 -17.84 1.79
CA GLY A 98 -3.80 -16.94 1.94
C GLY A 98 -3.47 -15.44 1.89
N THR A 99 -2.19 -15.04 1.84
CA THR A 99 -1.84 -13.63 1.61
C THR A 99 -1.99 -13.25 0.15
N PHE A 100 -1.96 -11.95 -0.13
CA PHE A 100 -1.96 -11.42 -1.50
C PHE A 100 -0.66 -10.66 -1.75
N THR A 101 -0.11 -10.76 -2.96
CA THR A 101 1.09 -10.01 -3.36
C THR A 101 0.86 -9.28 -4.66
N GLY A 102 1.22 -8.01 -4.73
CA GLY A 102 1.17 -7.24 -5.97
C GLY A 102 1.45 -5.75 -5.79
N PRO A 103 1.52 -4.99 -6.89
CA PRO A 103 1.75 -3.55 -6.85
C PRO A 103 0.54 -2.74 -6.37
N ILE A 104 0.82 -1.55 -5.84
CA ILE A 104 -0.13 -0.46 -5.61
C ILE A 104 0.20 0.65 -6.62
N MET A 105 -0.77 1.08 -7.42
CA MET A 105 -0.55 1.97 -8.56
C MET A 105 -1.52 3.16 -8.54
N THR A 106 -1.06 4.33 -9.00
CA THR A 106 -1.92 5.49 -9.25
C THR A 106 -2.99 5.20 -10.31
N LYS A 107 -4.18 5.80 -10.17
CA LYS A 107 -5.29 5.63 -11.12
C LYS A 107 -5.17 6.45 -12.41
N ASP A 108 -4.16 7.30 -12.51
CA ASP A 108 -3.95 8.17 -13.67
C ASP A 108 -3.26 7.43 -14.84
N THR A 109 -3.12 8.10 -15.97
CA THR A 109 -2.54 7.49 -17.19
C THR A 109 -1.06 7.16 -17.08
N LYS A 110 -0.36 7.76 -16.10
CA LYS A 110 1.08 7.53 -15.86
C LYS A 110 1.36 6.25 -15.11
N LYS A 111 0.42 5.76 -14.30
CA LYS A 111 0.49 4.44 -13.63
C LYS A 111 1.77 4.27 -12.80
N ASN A 112 2.13 5.28 -12.01
CA ASN A 112 3.26 5.17 -11.10
C ASN A 112 2.91 4.28 -9.90
N TYR A 113 3.92 3.64 -9.33
CA TYR A 113 3.76 2.60 -8.32
C TYR A 113 4.25 3.08 -6.96
N TRP A 114 3.62 2.64 -5.88
CA TRP A 114 4.24 2.79 -4.56
C TRP A 114 5.49 1.91 -4.49
N GLY A 115 6.62 2.51 -4.17
CA GLY A 115 7.87 1.82 -3.85
C GLY A 115 8.62 2.49 -2.71
N LEU A 116 9.79 1.95 -2.37
CA LEU A 116 10.58 2.41 -1.23
C LEU A 116 11.79 3.23 -1.65
N ASN A 117 12.03 4.32 -0.91
CA ASN A 117 13.29 5.06 -0.88
C ASN A 117 13.80 5.03 0.57
N GLY A 118 14.65 4.04 0.87
CA GLY A 118 15.00 3.69 2.25
C GLY A 118 13.79 3.12 3.01
N ASN A 119 13.29 3.86 3.99
CA ASN A 119 12.07 3.52 4.73
C ASN A 119 10.82 4.20 4.17
N ASN A 120 10.98 5.23 3.35
CA ASN A 120 9.87 6.10 2.96
C ASN A 120 9.17 5.59 1.70
N VAL A 121 7.84 5.74 1.65
CA VAL A 121 7.01 5.33 0.51
C VAL A 121 6.86 6.48 -0.47
N GLN A 122 7.23 6.26 -1.72
CA GLN A 122 7.12 7.24 -2.79
C GLN A 122 6.67 6.57 -4.09
N LEU A 123 6.25 7.38 -5.06
CA LEU A 123 5.91 6.92 -6.39
C LEU A 123 7.18 6.57 -7.18
N GLN A 124 7.15 5.46 -7.91
CA GLN A 124 8.21 4.94 -8.76
C GLN A 124 7.67 4.60 -10.15
N ASP A 125 8.56 4.54 -11.14
CA ASP A 125 8.25 4.21 -12.53
C ASP A 125 8.19 2.69 -12.80
N SER A 126 8.60 1.88 -11.81
CA SER A 126 8.62 0.43 -11.88
C SER A 126 7.78 -0.19 -10.75
N PRO A 127 7.11 -1.33 -11.00
CA PRO A 127 6.31 -2.00 -9.99
C PRO A 127 7.16 -2.45 -8.80
N TYR A 128 6.72 -2.09 -7.60
CA TYR A 128 7.21 -2.67 -6.36
C TYR A 128 6.07 -3.43 -5.70
N ASN A 129 6.33 -4.69 -5.31
CA ASN A 129 5.31 -5.55 -4.75
C ASN A 129 5.11 -5.29 -3.25
N TRP A 130 3.86 -5.35 -2.84
CA TRP A 130 3.45 -5.30 -1.45
C TRP A 130 2.76 -6.61 -1.10
N THR A 131 2.94 -7.08 0.14
CA THR A 131 2.24 -8.23 0.68
C THR A 131 1.09 -7.74 1.57
N PHE A 132 -0.13 -8.17 1.25
CA PHE A 132 -1.34 -7.88 1.98
C PHE A 132 -1.74 -9.12 2.79
N VAL A 133 -1.80 -8.97 4.11
CA VAL A 133 -2.23 -10.00 5.05
C VAL A 133 -3.61 -9.61 5.54
N LEU A 134 -4.63 -10.36 5.12
CA LEU A 134 -6.00 -10.16 5.59
C LEU A 134 -6.09 -10.51 7.08
N LEU A 135 -6.81 -9.69 7.85
CA LEU A 135 -7.00 -9.83 9.30
C LEU A 135 -8.43 -10.26 9.65
#